data_AF-A0A1C7E899-F1
#
_entry.id   AF-A0A1C7E899-F1
#
_cell.length_a   1.000
_cell.length_b   1.000
_cell.length_c   1.000
_cell.angle_alpha   90.00
_cell.angle_beta   90.00
_cell.angle_gamma   90.00
#
_symmetry.space_group_name_H-M   'P 1'
#
loop_
_entity.id
_entity.type
_entity.pdbx_description
1 polymer ?
#
loop_
_entity_poly.entity_id
_entity_poly.type
_entity_poly.pdbx_seq_one_letter_code
_entity_poly.pdbx_strand_id
1 'polypeptide(L)'
;MDAEWVVGIAAGAIAAISGMKIANDKVKFNKRESQEQEIMNEFIVPFLPDVMGFYQLEVLGKDPFSTVDKEKLVDGIYRLSDKEAYRRFDRHGALFHMRAFPELAKSERQELLHFLFWYLDFVNNILEDVLNQTDPRIREAKLLEKQFAAWFICHEELQGDAPDSVLELIRHSSYFADALKEIEAGVFRELMADEELRSERRGNFARIIFQAFEMEACSEAELEAIQQFHEHFNKRYTHRNKGLIRF
;
A
#
# COMPACT_ATOMS: atom_id res chain seq x y z
N MET A 1 -28.17 -12.00 -66.89
CA MET A 1 -26.84 -12.31 -66.32
C MET A 1 -26.38 -11.09 -65.54
N ASP A 2 -25.62 -11.33 -64.47
CA ASP A 2 -24.88 -10.34 -63.65
C ASP A 2 -25.53 -9.92 -62.33
N ALA A 3 -25.43 -10.82 -61.34
CA ALA A 3 -25.49 -10.45 -59.91
C ALA A 3 -24.84 -11.52 -58.99
N GLU A 4 -23.67 -12.06 -59.34
CA GLU A 4 -23.02 -13.11 -58.51
C GLU A 4 -21.56 -12.84 -58.10
N TRP A 5 -21.02 -11.65 -58.34
CA TRP A 5 -19.58 -11.38 -58.13
C TRP A 5 -19.20 -10.37 -57.03
N VAL A 6 -20.04 -10.12 -56.01
CA VAL A 6 -19.69 -9.15 -54.94
C VAL A 6 -19.72 -9.73 -53.51
N VAL A 7 -20.23 -10.95 -53.29
CA VAL A 7 -20.38 -11.50 -51.93
C VAL A 7 -19.11 -12.23 -51.42
N GLY A 8 -18.18 -12.61 -52.31
CA GLY A 8 -17.02 -13.44 -51.96
C GLY A 8 -15.84 -12.74 -51.26
N ILE A 9 -15.69 -11.41 -51.39
CA ILE A 9 -14.50 -10.70 -50.87
C ILE A 9 -14.74 -10.13 -49.46
N ALA A 10 -16.00 -9.83 -49.09
CA ALA A 10 -16.33 -9.28 -47.77
C ALA A 10 -16.28 -10.32 -46.64
N ALA A 11 -16.70 -11.57 -46.90
CA ALA A 11 -16.72 -12.63 -45.88
C ALA A 11 -15.31 -13.12 -45.51
N GLY A 12 -14.38 -13.17 -46.48
CA GLY A 12 -12.98 -13.54 -46.26
C GLY A 12 -12.19 -12.50 -45.46
N ALA A 13 -12.45 -11.22 -45.69
CA ALA A 13 -11.81 -10.12 -44.94
C ALA A 13 -12.30 -10.05 -43.49
N ILE A 14 -13.60 -10.25 -43.23
CA ILE A 14 -14.16 -10.22 -41.87
C ILE A 14 -13.71 -11.43 -41.04
N ALA A 15 -13.62 -12.62 -41.64
CA ALA A 15 -13.08 -13.81 -40.98
C ALA A 15 -11.57 -13.69 -40.69
N ALA A 16 -10.79 -13.09 -41.60
CA ALA A 16 -9.37 -12.81 -41.37
C ALA A 16 -9.14 -11.72 -40.30
N ILE A 17 -9.95 -10.65 -40.29
CA ILE A 17 -9.87 -9.57 -39.29
C ILE A 17 -10.32 -10.07 -37.90
N SER A 18 -11.36 -10.91 -37.84
CA SER A 18 -11.84 -11.48 -36.58
C SER A 18 -10.90 -12.56 -36.04
N GLY A 19 -10.34 -13.40 -36.91
CA GLY A 19 -9.30 -14.38 -36.56
C GLY A 19 -7.99 -13.72 -36.14
N MET A 20 -7.56 -12.64 -36.80
CA MET A 20 -6.42 -11.83 -36.37
C MET A 20 -6.71 -11.11 -35.06
N LYS A 21 -7.91 -10.58 -34.83
CA LYS A 21 -8.25 -9.93 -33.55
C LYS A 21 -8.23 -10.93 -32.39
N ILE A 22 -8.83 -12.11 -32.56
CA ILE A 22 -8.82 -13.19 -31.54
C ILE A 22 -7.41 -13.75 -31.31
N ALA A 23 -6.62 -13.97 -32.38
CA ALA A 23 -5.24 -14.42 -32.25
C ALA A 23 -4.35 -13.36 -31.60
N ASN A 24 -4.55 -12.09 -31.94
CA ASN A 24 -3.78 -10.97 -31.39
C ASN A 24 -4.20 -10.68 -29.95
N ASP A 25 -5.47 -10.86 -29.59
CA ASP A 25 -5.95 -10.78 -28.21
C ASP A 25 -5.42 -11.94 -27.37
N LYS A 26 -5.35 -13.16 -27.92
CA LYS A 26 -4.72 -14.32 -27.27
C LYS A 26 -3.20 -14.14 -27.10
N VAL A 27 -2.51 -13.59 -28.11
CA VAL A 27 -1.07 -13.28 -28.02
C VAL A 27 -0.82 -12.16 -27.02
N LYS A 28 -1.65 -11.12 -26.98
CA LYS A 28 -1.57 -10.04 -25.98
C LYS A 28 -1.84 -10.56 -24.57
N PHE A 29 -2.82 -11.44 -24.40
CA PHE A 29 -3.14 -12.07 -23.13
C PHE A 29 -1.95 -12.91 -22.62
N ASN A 30 -1.43 -13.83 -23.45
CA ASN A 30 -0.27 -14.64 -23.09
C ASN A 30 0.99 -13.79 -22.80
N LYS A 31 1.18 -12.69 -23.54
CA LYS A 31 2.30 -11.77 -23.32
C LYS A 31 2.14 -11.00 -22.01
N ARG A 32 0.92 -10.61 -21.64
CA ARG A 32 0.62 -9.94 -20.37
C ARG A 32 0.83 -10.89 -19.20
N GLU A 33 0.28 -12.10 -19.26
CA GLU A 33 0.46 -13.13 -18.23
C GLU A 33 1.95 -13.45 -18.01
N SER A 34 2.72 -13.58 -19.10
CA SER A 34 4.18 -13.77 -19.03
C SER A 34 4.91 -12.61 -18.34
N GLN A 35 4.43 -11.38 -18.49
CA GLN A 35 5.04 -10.18 -17.92
C GLN A 35 4.65 -9.97 -16.46
N GLU A 36 3.42 -10.31 -16.10
CA GLU A 36 2.98 -10.35 -14.70
C GLU A 36 3.75 -11.43 -13.93
N GLN A 37 3.99 -12.59 -14.54
CA GLN A 37 4.83 -13.64 -13.97
C GLN A 37 6.30 -13.21 -13.80
N GLU A 38 6.83 -12.46 -14.77
CA GLU A 38 8.17 -11.86 -14.67
C GLU A 38 8.28 -10.91 -13.47
N ILE A 39 7.30 -10.01 -13.30
CA ILE A 39 7.25 -9.12 -12.13
C ILE A 39 7.07 -9.90 -10.83
N MET A 40 6.23 -10.92 -10.83
CA MET A 40 6.10 -11.79 -9.66
C MET A 40 7.46 -12.37 -9.26
N ASN A 41 8.22 -12.91 -10.21
CA ASN A 41 9.49 -13.56 -9.94
C ASN A 41 10.62 -12.58 -9.58
N GLU A 42 10.65 -11.39 -10.21
CA GLU A 42 11.75 -10.45 -10.06
C GLU A 42 11.51 -9.38 -8.98
N PHE A 43 10.25 -9.03 -8.70
CA PHE A 43 9.89 -7.86 -7.88
C PHE A 43 9.05 -8.20 -6.65
N ILE A 44 8.25 -9.27 -6.69
CA ILE A 44 7.35 -9.58 -5.58
C ILE A 44 7.94 -10.70 -4.73
N VAL A 45 8.21 -11.87 -5.31
CA VAL A 45 8.79 -13.03 -4.60
C VAL A 45 10.07 -12.69 -3.85
N PRO A 46 11.02 -11.89 -4.39
CA PRO A 46 12.28 -11.64 -3.70
C PRO A 46 12.19 -10.72 -2.48
N PHE A 47 11.13 -9.90 -2.35
CA PHE A 47 11.06 -8.85 -1.32
C PHE A 47 9.85 -8.97 -0.41
N LEU A 48 8.72 -9.49 -0.90
CA LEU A 48 7.50 -9.63 -0.10
C LEU A 48 7.73 -10.40 1.21
N PRO A 49 8.49 -11.52 1.25
CA PRO A 49 8.80 -12.21 2.50
C PRO A 49 9.54 -11.33 3.52
N ASP A 50 10.48 -10.50 3.07
CA ASP A 50 11.25 -9.60 3.94
C ASP A 50 10.36 -8.46 4.46
N VAL A 51 9.46 -7.93 3.63
CA VAL A 51 8.47 -6.92 4.06
C VAL A 51 7.50 -7.49 5.09
N MET A 52 7.03 -8.73 4.89
CA MET A 52 6.18 -9.43 5.85
C MET A 52 6.93 -9.73 7.15
N GLY A 53 8.19 -10.18 7.04
CA GLY A 53 9.05 -10.45 8.20
C GLY A 53 9.36 -9.19 9.02
N PHE A 54 9.63 -8.07 8.35
CA PHE A 54 9.76 -6.76 8.99
C PHE A 54 8.53 -6.45 9.84
N TYR A 55 7.34 -6.53 9.25
CA TYR A 55 6.09 -6.26 9.95
C TYR A 55 5.90 -7.17 11.17
N GLN A 56 6.11 -8.48 11.00
CA GLN A 56 5.92 -9.46 12.07
C GLN A 56 6.83 -9.18 13.27
N LEU A 57 8.09 -8.78 13.03
CA LEU A 57 9.01 -8.43 14.10
C LEU A 57 8.64 -7.12 14.78
N GLU A 58 8.20 -6.12 14.03
CA GLU A 58 7.72 -4.85 14.58
C GLU A 58 6.53 -5.03 15.52
N VAL A 59 5.53 -5.83 15.11
CA VAL A 59 4.36 -6.14 15.96
C VAL A 59 4.79 -6.89 17.22
N LEU A 60 5.81 -7.73 17.14
CA LEU A 60 6.35 -8.44 18.31
C LEU A 60 7.25 -7.57 19.20
N GLY A 61 7.43 -6.28 18.86
CA GLY A 61 8.35 -5.38 19.57
C GLY A 61 9.82 -5.81 19.49
N LYS A 62 10.16 -6.60 18.47
CA LYS A 62 11.54 -7.05 18.19
C LYS A 62 12.17 -6.15 17.14
N ASP A 63 13.49 -6.11 17.13
CA ASP A 63 14.23 -5.40 16.08
C ASP A 63 14.05 -6.12 14.72
N PRO A 64 13.33 -5.53 13.75
CA PRO A 64 13.13 -6.16 12.45
C PRO A 64 14.44 -6.27 11.65
N PHE A 65 15.43 -5.42 11.94
CA PHE A 65 16.70 -5.41 11.23
C PHE A 65 17.69 -6.47 11.74
N SER A 66 17.31 -7.22 12.76
CA SER A 66 18.05 -8.42 13.19
C SER A 66 17.98 -9.55 12.16
N THR A 67 16.98 -9.56 11.28
CA THR A 67 16.81 -10.56 10.21
C THR A 67 16.68 -9.95 8.82
N VAL A 68 16.16 -8.73 8.72
CA VAL A 68 15.96 -8.04 7.45
C VAL A 68 17.09 -7.04 7.21
N ASP A 69 17.81 -7.20 6.11
CA ASP A 69 18.79 -6.20 5.67
C ASP A 69 18.05 -5.00 5.05
N LYS A 70 17.95 -3.91 5.83
CA LYS A 70 17.23 -2.69 5.45
C LYS A 70 17.74 -2.09 4.15
N GLU A 71 19.05 -1.94 4.01
CA GLU A 71 19.65 -1.29 2.84
C GLU A 71 19.40 -2.14 1.60
N LYS A 72 19.65 -3.44 1.70
CA LYS A 72 19.41 -4.38 0.60
C LYS A 72 17.94 -4.43 0.18
N LEU A 73 17.01 -4.38 1.14
CA LEU A 73 15.57 -4.35 0.87
C LEU A 73 15.18 -3.08 0.11
N VAL A 74 15.54 -1.92 0.63
CA VAL A 74 15.20 -0.62 0.03
C VAL A 74 15.87 -0.47 -1.35
N ASP A 75 17.17 -0.73 -1.46
CA ASP A 75 17.90 -0.64 -2.73
C ASP A 75 17.39 -1.64 -3.76
N GLY A 76 17.05 -2.85 -3.31
CA GLY A 76 16.50 -3.90 -4.16
C GLY A 76 15.18 -3.49 -4.80
N ILE A 77 14.23 -3.02 -3.98
CA ILE A 77 12.92 -2.54 -4.43
C ILE A 77 13.10 -1.29 -5.30
N TYR A 78 13.86 -0.29 -4.84
CA TYR A 78 14.05 0.98 -5.55
C TYR A 78 14.65 0.78 -6.94
N ARG A 79 15.77 0.05 -7.05
CA ARG A 79 16.45 -0.20 -8.34
C ARG A 79 15.52 -0.86 -9.36
N LEU A 80 14.66 -1.77 -8.90
CA LEU A 80 13.74 -2.44 -9.78
C LEU A 80 12.53 -1.56 -10.11
N SER A 81 12.11 -0.69 -9.20
CA SER A 81 11.00 0.26 -9.42
C SER A 81 11.28 1.17 -10.61
N ASP A 82 12.55 1.44 -10.93
CA ASP A 82 12.98 2.26 -12.07
C ASP A 82 12.88 1.57 -13.44
N LYS A 83 12.65 0.25 -13.49
CA LYS A 83 12.48 -0.46 -14.76
C LYS A 83 11.24 0.02 -15.49
N GLU A 84 11.42 0.57 -16.69
CA GLU A 84 10.33 1.09 -17.54
C GLU A 84 9.23 0.07 -17.78
N ALA A 85 9.60 -1.22 -17.88
CA ALA A 85 8.67 -2.32 -18.06
C ALA A 85 7.58 -2.41 -16.97
N TYR A 86 7.82 -1.85 -15.78
CA TYR A 86 6.91 -1.92 -14.65
C TYR A 86 5.91 -0.76 -14.61
N ARG A 87 6.19 0.37 -15.29
CA ARG A 87 5.30 1.54 -15.31
C ARG A 87 3.90 1.25 -15.82
N ARG A 88 3.73 0.28 -16.72
CA ARG A 88 2.39 -0.10 -17.21
C ARG A 88 1.53 -0.82 -16.16
N PHE A 89 2.14 -1.31 -15.08
CA PHE A 89 1.45 -1.93 -13.95
C PHE A 89 1.30 -0.95 -12.78
N ASP A 90 1.85 0.26 -12.90
CA ASP A 90 1.79 1.31 -11.91
C ASP A 90 0.40 1.96 -11.90
N ARG A 91 -0.56 1.23 -11.34
CA ARG A 91 -1.88 1.77 -11.05
C ARG A 91 -1.72 2.79 -9.93
N HIS A 92 -2.30 3.97 -10.09
CA HIS A 92 -2.33 5.03 -9.08
C HIS A 92 -0.99 5.70 -8.73
N GLY A 93 0.08 5.43 -9.48
CA GLY A 93 1.36 6.14 -9.33
C GLY A 93 2.21 5.69 -8.13
N ALA A 94 1.98 4.48 -7.61
CA ALA A 94 2.76 3.91 -6.52
C ALA A 94 4.28 3.89 -6.80
N LEU A 95 4.70 3.60 -8.04
CA LEU A 95 6.13 3.65 -8.41
C LEU A 95 6.68 5.08 -8.31
N PHE A 96 5.89 6.08 -8.71
CA PHE A 96 6.29 7.48 -8.59
C PHE A 96 6.55 7.84 -7.12
N HIS A 97 5.64 7.46 -6.22
CA HIS A 97 5.79 7.73 -4.80
C HIS A 97 6.97 6.97 -4.18
N MET A 98 7.17 5.68 -4.48
CA MET A 98 8.33 4.92 -3.97
C MET A 98 9.68 5.57 -4.29
N ARG A 99 9.81 6.16 -5.49
CA ARG A 99 11.07 6.78 -5.94
C ARG A 99 11.43 8.06 -5.20
N ALA A 100 10.49 8.68 -4.50
CA ALA A 100 10.74 9.92 -3.77
C ALA A 100 11.51 9.70 -2.45
N PHE A 101 11.45 8.50 -1.87
CA PHE A 101 11.86 8.27 -0.47
C PHE A 101 13.05 7.31 -0.22
N PRO A 102 13.80 6.76 -1.20
CA PRO A 102 14.71 5.64 -0.92
C PRO A 102 15.86 6.00 0.04
N GLU A 103 16.44 7.19 -0.06
CA GLU A 103 17.53 7.61 0.83
C GLU A 103 17.04 7.91 2.25
N LEU A 104 15.86 8.52 2.37
CA LEU A 104 15.25 8.77 3.68
C LEU A 104 14.77 7.46 4.33
N ALA A 105 14.20 6.52 3.57
CA ALA A 105 13.78 5.22 4.08
C ALA A 105 14.94 4.39 4.68
N LYS A 106 16.18 4.63 4.26
CA LYS A 106 17.36 4.00 4.86
C LYS A 106 17.72 4.57 6.23
N SER A 107 17.34 5.81 6.53
CA SER A 107 17.75 6.51 7.75
C SER A 107 16.59 6.73 8.73
N GLU A 108 15.37 6.88 8.22
CA GLU A 108 14.19 7.27 8.97
C GLU A 108 13.13 6.18 8.92
N ARG A 109 12.71 5.71 10.10
CA ARG A 109 11.70 4.65 10.23
C ARG A 109 10.38 5.06 9.57
N GLN A 110 9.97 6.32 9.74
CA GLN A 110 8.74 6.85 9.14
C GLN A 110 8.76 6.73 7.61
N GLU A 111 9.85 7.17 6.97
CA GLU A 111 9.96 7.12 5.51
C GLU A 111 10.08 5.69 5.00
N LEU A 112 10.61 4.76 5.82
CA LEU A 112 10.53 3.33 5.53
C LEU A 112 9.07 2.83 5.53
N LEU A 113 8.23 3.23 6.50
CA LEU A 113 6.82 2.84 6.51
C LEU A 113 6.08 3.35 5.26
N HIS A 114 6.38 4.59 4.85
CA HIS A 114 5.85 5.19 3.64
C HIS A 114 6.25 4.42 2.39
N PHE A 115 7.54 4.10 2.28
CA PHE A 115 8.10 3.34 1.18
C PHE A 115 7.49 1.94 1.07
N LEU A 116 7.36 1.23 2.20
CA LEU A 116 6.78 -0.11 2.25
C LEU A 116 5.28 -0.12 1.95
N PHE A 117 4.54 0.93 2.33
CA PHE A 117 3.15 1.11 1.90
C PHE A 117 3.04 1.15 0.37
N TRP A 118 3.80 2.02 -0.30
CA TRP A 118 3.73 2.15 -1.76
C TRP A 118 4.23 0.91 -2.50
N TYR A 119 5.19 0.18 -1.92
CA TYR A 119 5.57 -1.14 -2.41
C TYR A 119 4.38 -2.09 -2.40
N LEU A 120 3.67 -2.20 -1.28
CA LEU A 120 2.53 -3.10 -1.15
C LEU A 120 1.34 -2.69 -2.00
N ASP A 121 1.06 -1.38 -2.15
CA ASP A 121 0.02 -0.90 -3.06
C ASP A 121 0.30 -1.33 -4.51
N PHE A 122 1.56 -1.20 -4.96
CA PHE A 122 1.97 -1.70 -6.28
C PHE A 122 1.83 -3.23 -6.38
N VAL A 123 2.32 -3.97 -5.38
CA VAL A 123 2.31 -5.44 -5.36
C VAL A 123 0.88 -5.99 -5.35
N ASN A 124 -0.01 -5.45 -4.52
CA ASN A 124 -1.38 -5.94 -4.37
C ASN A 124 -2.17 -5.82 -5.68
N ASN A 125 -1.96 -4.74 -6.44
CA ASN A 125 -2.58 -4.56 -7.75
C ASN A 125 -2.20 -5.67 -8.74
N ILE A 126 -0.98 -6.20 -8.65
CA ILE A 126 -0.49 -7.30 -9.52
C ILE A 126 -0.93 -8.65 -8.97
N LEU A 127 -0.86 -8.84 -7.65
CA LEU A 127 -1.32 -10.07 -7.00
C LEU A 127 -2.81 -10.35 -7.27
N GLU A 128 -3.65 -9.32 -7.32
CA GLU A 128 -5.07 -9.44 -7.69
C GLU A 128 -5.30 -9.91 -9.13
N ASP A 129 -4.41 -9.51 -10.05
CA ASP A 129 -4.50 -9.88 -11.46
C ASP A 129 -4.01 -11.33 -11.69
N VAL A 130 -3.02 -11.78 -10.91
CA VAL A 130 -2.31 -13.07 -11.11
C VAL A 130 -2.87 -14.21 -10.26
N LEU A 131 -3.28 -13.91 -9.02
CA LEU A 131 -3.75 -14.91 -8.06
C LEU A 131 -5.26 -14.75 -7.85
N ASN A 132 -5.92 -15.86 -7.50
CA ASN A 132 -7.33 -15.81 -7.14
C ASN A 132 -7.50 -14.96 -5.87
N GLN A 133 -8.52 -14.09 -5.82
CA GLN A 133 -8.85 -13.25 -4.66
C GLN A 133 -9.05 -14.04 -3.34
N THR A 134 -9.20 -15.36 -3.42
CA THR A 134 -9.27 -16.27 -2.27
C THR A 134 -7.91 -16.71 -1.71
N ASP A 135 -6.79 -16.40 -2.37
CA ASP A 135 -5.44 -16.75 -1.93
C ASP A 135 -5.08 -16.00 -0.63
N PRO A 136 -4.69 -16.72 0.45
CA PRO A 136 -4.35 -16.11 1.73
C PRO A 136 -3.26 -15.04 1.67
N ARG A 137 -2.30 -15.16 0.74
CA ARG A 137 -1.18 -14.22 0.61
C ARG A 137 -1.64 -12.85 0.13
N ILE A 138 -2.65 -12.80 -0.74
CA ILE A 138 -3.25 -11.54 -1.19
C ILE A 138 -3.94 -10.86 0.00
N ARG A 139 -4.65 -11.63 0.82
CA ARG A 139 -5.36 -11.08 1.99
C ARG A 139 -4.38 -10.52 3.01
N GLU A 140 -3.28 -11.23 3.25
CA GLU A 140 -2.23 -10.78 4.16
C GLU A 140 -1.52 -9.54 3.63
N ALA A 141 -1.10 -9.54 2.36
CA ALA A 141 -0.45 -8.37 1.74
C ALA A 141 -1.35 -7.13 1.70
N LYS A 142 -2.66 -7.28 1.47
CA LYS A 142 -3.64 -6.20 1.56
C LYS A 142 -3.82 -5.68 2.98
N LEU A 143 -3.83 -6.56 3.97
CA LEU A 143 -3.94 -6.14 5.36
C LEU A 143 -2.68 -5.37 5.78
N LEU A 144 -1.50 -5.86 5.39
CA LEU A 144 -0.22 -5.22 5.64
C LEU A 144 -0.16 -3.82 5.04
N GLU A 145 -0.57 -3.66 3.78
CA GLU A 145 -0.64 -2.35 3.12
C GLU A 145 -1.38 -1.32 3.99
N LYS A 146 -2.58 -1.70 4.44
CA LYS A 146 -3.43 -0.84 5.28
C LYS A 146 -2.79 -0.54 6.64
N GLN A 147 -2.11 -1.53 7.22
CA GLN A 147 -1.41 -1.37 8.50
C GLN A 147 -0.22 -0.42 8.37
N PHE A 148 0.60 -0.54 7.32
CA PHE A 148 1.68 0.40 7.05
C PHE A 148 1.18 1.83 6.87
N ALA A 149 0.08 2.02 6.13
CA ALA A 149 -0.55 3.34 6.00
C ALA A 149 -1.03 3.88 7.36
N ALA A 150 -1.72 3.05 8.15
CA ALA A 150 -2.18 3.46 9.48
C ALA A 150 -1.02 3.85 10.40
N TRP A 151 0.07 3.06 10.41
CA TRP A 151 1.26 3.33 11.21
C TRP A 151 1.93 4.63 10.78
N PHE A 152 2.12 4.85 9.48
CA PHE A 152 2.70 6.07 8.95
C PHE A 152 1.86 7.30 9.33
N ILE A 153 0.55 7.24 9.11
CA ILE A 153 -0.37 8.34 9.44
C ILE A 153 -0.36 8.63 10.94
N CYS A 154 -0.46 7.61 11.79
CA CYS A 154 -0.41 7.80 13.24
C CYS A 154 0.94 8.36 13.69
N HIS A 155 2.05 7.90 13.09
CA HIS A 155 3.38 8.43 13.36
C HIS A 155 3.44 9.92 13.05
N GLU A 156 3.06 10.35 11.85
CA GLU A 156 3.07 11.78 11.47
C GLU A 156 2.16 12.66 12.32
N GLU A 157 1.03 12.11 12.76
CA GLU A 157 0.10 12.82 13.60
C GLU A 157 0.49 12.86 15.07
N LEU A 158 1.54 12.13 15.49
CA LEU A 158 2.03 12.07 16.88
C LEU A 158 3.47 12.57 17.08
N GLN A 159 4.27 12.55 16.01
CA GLN A 159 5.72 12.72 16.08
C GLN A 159 6.11 14.08 16.70
N GLY A 160 7.13 14.04 17.55
CA GLY A 160 7.69 15.19 18.26
C GLY A 160 7.27 15.30 19.72
N ASP A 161 6.07 14.82 20.07
CA ASP A 161 5.56 14.89 21.46
C ASP A 161 5.22 13.51 22.06
N ALA A 162 4.95 12.47 21.26
CA ALA A 162 4.50 11.16 21.76
C ALA A 162 5.12 9.96 20.99
N PRO A 163 6.45 9.76 21.04
CA PRO A 163 7.14 8.73 20.26
C PRO A 163 6.81 7.30 20.69
N ASP A 164 6.62 7.05 21.98
CA ASP A 164 6.41 5.69 22.52
C ASP A 164 5.00 5.16 22.20
N SER A 165 4.00 6.05 22.12
CA SER A 165 2.63 5.66 21.75
C SER A 165 2.53 5.07 20.35
N VAL A 166 3.40 5.50 19.43
CA VAL A 166 3.42 4.97 18.06
C VAL A 166 3.90 3.52 18.05
N LEU A 167 4.94 3.20 18.82
CA LEU A 167 5.44 1.83 18.93
C LEU A 167 4.39 0.90 19.54
N GLU A 168 3.67 1.39 20.54
CA GLU A 168 2.61 0.61 21.17
C GLU A 168 1.47 0.33 20.19
N LEU A 169 1.04 1.34 19.42
CA LEU A 169 0.04 1.16 18.36
C LEU A 169 0.48 0.12 17.31
N ILE A 170 1.77 0.08 16.98
CA ILE A 170 2.34 -0.89 16.06
C ILE A 170 2.27 -2.31 16.65
N ARG A 171 2.64 -2.49 17.92
CA ARG A 171 2.62 -3.80 18.61
C ARG A 171 1.23 -4.42 18.70
N HIS A 172 0.22 -3.58 18.68
CA HIS A 172 -1.16 -3.94 18.92
C HIS A 172 -2.02 -3.80 17.65
N SER A 173 -1.37 -3.71 16.48
CA SER A 173 -2.04 -3.55 15.18
C SER A 173 -2.96 -4.69 14.78
N SER A 174 -2.84 -5.84 15.43
CA SER A 174 -3.70 -7.00 15.27
C SER A 174 -5.12 -6.74 15.78
N TYR A 175 -5.30 -5.92 16.83
CA TYR A 175 -6.61 -5.67 17.42
C TYR A 175 -7.55 -4.88 16.50
N PHE A 176 -7.00 -3.98 15.69
CA PHE A 176 -7.76 -3.22 14.70
C PHE A 176 -7.68 -3.80 13.29
N ALA A 177 -7.06 -4.97 13.11
CA ALA A 177 -6.92 -5.60 11.81
C ALA A 177 -8.28 -5.85 11.14
N ASP A 178 -9.31 -6.23 11.92
CA ASP A 178 -10.66 -6.43 11.38
C ASP A 178 -11.31 -5.11 10.96
N ALA A 179 -11.14 -4.04 11.74
CA ALA A 179 -11.60 -2.71 11.35
C ALA A 179 -10.94 -2.22 10.05
N LEU A 180 -9.63 -2.48 9.89
CA LEU A 180 -8.92 -2.14 8.65
C LEU A 180 -9.39 -2.97 7.46
N LYS A 181 -9.75 -4.24 7.65
CA LYS A 181 -10.24 -5.09 6.55
C LYS A 181 -11.47 -4.48 5.85
N GLU A 182 -12.36 -3.86 6.62
CA GLU A 182 -13.59 -3.23 6.12
C GLU A 182 -13.34 -1.93 5.32
N ILE A 183 -12.18 -1.28 5.48
CA ILE A 183 -11.85 -0.04 4.78
C ILE A 183 -11.26 -0.35 3.40
N GLU A 184 -11.72 0.31 2.35
CA GLU A 184 -11.17 0.12 1.00
C GLU A 184 -9.73 0.64 0.89
N ALA A 185 -8.86 -0.09 0.16
CA ALA A 185 -7.46 0.30 -0.06
C ALA A 185 -7.33 1.70 -0.72
N GLY A 186 -8.29 2.09 -1.56
CA GLY A 186 -8.34 3.42 -2.17
C GLY A 186 -8.34 4.57 -1.16
N VAL A 187 -8.98 4.38 0.01
CA VAL A 187 -9.02 5.40 1.07
C VAL A 187 -7.63 5.62 1.65
N PHE A 188 -6.86 4.55 1.89
CA PHE A 188 -5.49 4.67 2.39
C PHE A 188 -4.59 5.37 1.38
N ARG A 189 -4.69 5.02 0.10
CA ARG A 189 -3.97 5.75 -0.97
C ARG A 189 -4.28 7.24 -0.96
N GLU A 190 -5.55 7.62 -0.89
CA GLU A 190 -5.94 9.03 -0.84
C GLU A 190 -5.34 9.74 0.38
N LEU A 191 -5.43 9.11 1.55
CA LEU A 191 -4.80 9.62 2.76
C LEU A 191 -3.29 9.73 2.59
N MET A 192 -2.63 8.78 1.92
CA MET A 192 -1.16 8.75 1.71
C MET A 192 -0.68 9.77 0.66
N ALA A 193 -1.48 10.09 -0.37
CA ALA A 193 -1.05 10.83 -1.56
C ALA A 193 -1.18 12.36 -1.54
N ASP A 194 -2.12 12.98 -0.80
CA ASP A 194 -2.46 14.44 -0.96
C ASP A 194 -2.03 15.37 0.20
N GLU A 195 -0.94 16.15 0.11
CA GLU A 195 -0.38 16.92 1.24
C GLU A 195 -1.27 18.02 1.84
N GLU A 196 -2.15 18.64 1.06
CA GLU A 196 -2.78 19.92 1.43
C GLU A 196 -4.15 19.77 2.13
N LEU A 197 -4.89 18.70 1.86
CA LEU A 197 -6.19 18.39 2.49
C LEU A 197 -6.10 17.29 3.58
N ARG A 198 -4.88 16.77 3.78
CA ARG A 198 -4.56 15.61 4.61
C ARG A 198 -4.83 15.79 6.10
N SER A 199 -4.55 16.95 6.70
CA SER A 199 -4.42 16.99 8.17
C SER A 199 -5.73 16.70 8.90
N GLU A 200 -6.87 17.22 8.43
CA GLU A 200 -8.14 16.97 9.13
C GLU A 200 -8.63 15.53 8.91
N ARG A 201 -8.51 14.99 7.70
CA ARG A 201 -8.93 13.62 7.39
C ARG A 201 -8.03 12.58 8.05
N ARG A 202 -6.71 12.76 8.00
CA ARG A 202 -5.73 11.91 8.71
C ARG A 202 -5.86 12.04 10.21
N GLY A 203 -6.07 13.24 10.74
CA GLY A 203 -6.34 13.44 12.16
C GLY A 203 -7.61 12.72 12.61
N ASN A 204 -8.70 12.81 11.83
CA ASN A 204 -9.93 12.06 12.11
C ASN A 204 -9.73 10.56 12.01
N PHE A 205 -8.97 10.08 11.01
CA PHE A 205 -8.64 8.67 10.87
C PHE A 205 -7.81 8.19 12.08
N ALA A 206 -6.74 8.89 12.44
CA ALA A 206 -5.92 8.58 13.60
C ALA A 206 -6.78 8.53 14.88
N ARG A 207 -7.67 9.51 15.08
CA ARG A 207 -8.62 9.51 16.20
C ARG A 207 -9.50 8.25 16.22
N ILE A 208 -10.01 7.80 15.07
CA ILE A 208 -10.82 6.56 14.99
C ILE A 208 -9.97 5.34 15.38
N ILE A 209 -8.73 5.25 14.90
CA ILE A 209 -7.83 4.15 15.25
C ILE A 209 -7.55 4.14 16.76
N PHE A 210 -7.29 5.30 17.36
CA PHE A 210 -7.05 5.40 18.80
C PHE A 210 -8.29 5.11 19.64
N GLN A 211 -9.48 5.49 19.18
CA GLN A 211 -10.74 5.10 19.83
C GLN A 211 -10.96 3.57 19.80
N ALA A 212 -10.58 2.91 18.71
CA ALA A 212 -10.60 1.45 18.66
C ALA A 212 -9.59 0.84 19.65
N PHE A 213 -8.43 1.46 19.81
CA PHE A 213 -7.42 1.06 20.80
C PHE A 213 -7.92 1.20 22.24
N GLU A 214 -8.55 2.32 22.55
CA GLU A 214 -9.15 2.61 23.86
C GLU A 214 -10.17 1.56 24.30
N MET A 215 -10.93 1.01 23.36
CA MET A 215 -11.92 -0.01 23.66
C MET A 215 -11.31 -1.35 24.08
N GLU A 216 -10.08 -1.63 23.64
CA GLU A 216 -9.41 -2.92 23.82
C GLU A 216 -8.23 -2.86 24.82
N ALA A 217 -7.77 -1.66 25.18
CA ALA A 217 -6.63 -1.46 26.08
C ALA A 217 -6.90 -1.99 27.50
N CYS A 218 -5.98 -2.83 27.98
CA CYS A 218 -6.03 -3.53 29.25
C CYS A 218 -4.74 -3.37 30.07
N SER A 219 -3.62 -2.99 29.45
CA SER A 219 -2.31 -2.86 30.11
C SER A 219 -1.97 -1.41 30.47
N GLU A 220 -1.08 -1.23 31.46
CA GLU A 220 -0.62 0.10 31.87
C GLU A 220 0.10 0.84 30.73
N ALA A 221 0.89 0.12 29.92
CA ALA A 221 1.58 0.68 28.75
C ALA A 221 0.60 1.12 27.66
N GLU A 222 -0.46 0.33 27.41
CA GLU A 222 -1.50 0.68 26.43
C GLU A 222 -2.28 1.93 26.87
N LEU A 223 -2.64 2.01 28.15
CA LEU A 223 -3.32 3.18 28.71
C LEU A 223 -2.45 4.45 28.68
N GLU A 224 -1.15 4.31 28.94
CA GLU A 224 -0.20 5.40 28.83
C GLU A 224 -0.07 5.90 27.39
N ALA A 225 0.03 4.98 26.42
CA ALA A 225 0.07 5.33 24.99
C ALA A 225 -1.20 6.07 24.54
N ILE A 226 -2.38 5.64 25.01
CA ILE A 226 -3.65 6.34 24.76
C ILE A 226 -3.62 7.75 25.35
N GLN A 227 -3.19 7.90 26.60
CA GLN A 227 -3.15 9.20 27.27
C GLN A 227 -2.22 10.17 26.53
N GLN A 228 -1.01 9.72 26.17
CA GLN A 228 -0.05 10.48 25.39
C GLN A 228 -0.62 10.92 24.03
N PHE A 229 -1.37 10.03 23.35
CA PHE A 229 -2.10 10.40 22.12
C PHE A 229 -3.12 11.51 22.36
N HIS A 230 -3.98 11.39 23.39
CA HIS A 230 -4.98 12.43 23.69
C HIS A 230 -4.34 13.78 23.95
N GLU A 231 -3.27 13.81 24.75
CA GLU A 231 -2.55 15.05 25.07
C GLU A 231 -1.99 15.70 23.80
N HIS A 232 -1.34 14.92 22.94
CA HIS A 232 -0.80 15.42 21.68
C HIS A 232 -1.89 15.85 20.69
N PHE A 233 -2.88 14.99 20.45
CA PHE A 233 -3.96 15.26 19.50
C PHE A 233 -4.72 16.52 19.90
N ASN A 234 -5.04 16.67 21.19
CA ASN A 234 -5.68 17.88 21.70
C ASN A 234 -4.79 19.10 21.47
N LYS A 235 -3.49 19.06 21.78
CA LYS A 235 -2.55 20.15 21.51
C LYS A 235 -2.52 20.52 20.02
N ARG A 236 -2.28 19.56 19.12
CA ARG A 236 -2.15 19.80 17.68
C ARG A 236 -3.44 20.32 17.04
N TYR A 237 -4.59 19.77 17.40
CA TYR A 237 -5.87 20.04 16.74
C TYR A 237 -6.74 21.12 17.41
N THR A 238 -6.61 21.37 18.72
CA THR A 238 -7.24 22.58 19.32
C THR A 238 -6.50 23.87 18.95
N HIS A 239 -5.21 23.80 18.62
CA HIS A 239 -4.44 24.96 18.14
C HIS A 239 -4.66 25.25 16.64
N ARG A 240 -4.73 24.23 15.77
CA ARG A 240 -5.00 24.42 14.32
C ARG A 240 -6.46 24.84 14.03
N ASN A 241 -7.44 24.34 14.78
CA ASN A 241 -8.86 24.65 14.53
C ASN A 241 -9.30 26.07 14.95
N LYS A 242 -8.47 26.81 15.72
CA LYS A 242 -8.76 28.21 16.04
C LYS A 242 -8.58 29.17 14.85
N GLY A 243 -7.83 28.79 13.82
CA GLY A 243 -7.54 29.65 12.66
C GLY A 243 -8.31 29.31 11.37
N LEU A 244 -8.88 28.10 11.27
CA LEU A 244 -9.50 27.57 10.04
C LEU A 244 -11.04 27.48 10.11
N ILE A 245 -11.65 27.66 11.28
CA ILE A 245 -13.11 27.79 11.39
C ILE A 245 -13.48 29.25 11.08
N ARG A 246 -13.72 29.54 9.80
CA ARG A 246 -14.61 30.65 9.43
C ARG A 246 -16.03 30.11 9.41
N PHE A 247 -16.88 30.62 10.31
CA PHE A 247 -18.32 30.45 10.20
C PHE A 247 -18.85 31.12 8.94
#